data_AF-A0AAJ5VHG0-F1
#
_entry.id   AF-A0AAJ5VHG0-F1
#
_cell.length_a   1.000
_cell.length_b   1.000
_cell.length_c   1.000
_cell.angle_alpha   90.00
_cell.angle_beta   90.00
_cell.angle_gamma   90.00
#
_symmetry.space_group_name_H-M   'P 1'
#
loop_
_entity.id
_entity.type
_entity.pdbx_description
1 polymer ?
#
loop_
_entity_poly.entity_id
_entity_poly.type
_entity_poly.pdbx_seq_one_letter_code
_entity_poly.pdbx_strand_id
1 'polypeptide(L)'
;MWPADGSAPVELTRSGAAGLYDYSQVRDIDAAGNVVGYDWTGPWQGRTPWTWSAPYAGAGTAASLPAGTTGATLEAVGPHSGVAVGTALAPGAAEWDYDTHQALYRDASGTARLLPPLAGDRTAEAYAVTDTSRAGGTALDTNGVAHAVVWRHADRVAR
;
A
#
# COMPACT_ATOMS: atom_id res chain seq x y z
N MET A 1 -13.13 12.61 2.85
CA MET A 1 -13.95 11.41 2.60
C MET A 1 -15.37 11.87 2.36
N TRP A 2 -16.02 11.37 1.31
CA TRP A 2 -17.41 11.69 0.97
C TRP A 2 -18.27 10.47 1.32
N PRO A 3 -19.08 10.55 2.39
CA PRO A 3 -19.97 9.46 2.78
C PRO A 3 -21.01 9.16 1.70
N ALA A 4 -21.27 7.88 1.43
CA ALA A 4 -22.30 7.47 0.46
C ALA A 4 -23.73 7.75 0.95
N ASP A 5 -23.91 7.97 2.25
CA ASP A 5 -25.20 8.28 2.88
C ASP A 5 -25.65 9.74 2.72
N GLY A 6 -24.86 10.56 2.00
CA GLY A 6 -25.15 11.97 1.75
C GLY A 6 -24.85 12.90 2.92
N SER A 7 -24.23 12.40 3.99
CA SER A 7 -23.75 13.24 5.10
C SER A 7 -22.56 14.13 4.67
N ALA A 8 -22.24 15.10 5.53
CA ALA A 8 -21.19 16.07 5.23
C ALA A 8 -19.83 15.38 5.02
N PRO A 9 -19.00 15.86 4.07
CA PRO A 9 -17.65 15.34 3.90
C PRO A 9 -16.84 15.45 5.19
N VAL A 10 -16.13 14.37 5.52
CA VAL A 10 -15.24 14.31 6.70
C VAL A 10 -13.80 14.42 6.22
N GLU A 11 -13.06 15.37 6.79
CA GLU A 11 -11.61 15.45 6.59
C GLU A 11 -10.93 14.30 7.33
N LEU A 12 -10.05 13.56 6.64
CA LEU A 12 -9.23 12.56 7.31
C LEU A 12 -8.05 13.28 7.93
N THR A 13 -7.93 13.18 9.25
CA THR A 13 -6.82 13.81 9.96
C THR A 13 -5.52 13.21 9.48
N ARG A 14 -4.62 14.09 9.05
CA ARG A 14 -3.26 13.77 8.63
C ARG A 14 -2.55 12.98 9.72
N SER A 15 -1.81 11.96 9.31
CA SER A 15 -1.11 11.04 10.18
C SER A 15 0.35 11.43 10.50
N GLY A 16 0.97 12.29 9.69
CA GLY A 16 2.35 12.76 9.84
C GLY A 16 2.53 14.28 9.95
N ALA A 17 3.77 14.72 10.12
CA ALA A 17 4.14 16.15 10.20
C ALA A 17 3.83 16.90 8.90
N ALA A 18 3.51 18.20 9.02
CA ALA A 18 3.24 19.08 7.89
C ALA A 18 4.48 19.88 7.49
N GLY A 19 5.16 19.45 6.43
CA GLY A 19 6.22 20.19 5.74
C GLY A 19 5.85 20.52 4.29
N LEU A 20 6.66 21.36 3.64
CA LEU A 20 6.44 21.88 2.27
C LEU A 20 6.22 20.77 1.22
N TYR A 21 6.83 19.61 1.45
CA TYR A 21 6.80 18.47 0.55
C TYR A 21 5.94 17.33 1.10
N ASP A 22 5.47 17.42 2.34
CA ASP A 22 4.85 16.28 2.97
C ASP A 22 3.36 16.27 2.61
N TYR A 23 2.86 15.15 2.11
CA TYR A 23 1.44 14.98 1.83
C TYR A 23 0.93 13.58 2.19
N SER A 24 -0.37 13.48 2.44
CA SER A 24 -1.07 12.21 2.58
C SER A 24 -1.83 11.92 1.29
N GLN A 25 -1.77 10.68 0.82
CA GLN A 25 -2.61 10.18 -0.25
C GLN A 25 -3.50 9.07 0.27
N VAL A 26 -4.80 9.30 0.18
CA VAL A 26 -5.81 8.26 0.26
C VAL A 26 -5.88 7.56 -1.09
N ARG A 27 -5.89 6.23 -1.10
CA ARG A 27 -5.83 5.44 -2.31
C ARG A 27 -7.11 4.65 -2.57
N ASP A 28 -7.68 4.06 -1.53
CA ASP A 28 -8.88 3.22 -1.65
C ASP A 28 -9.67 3.12 -0.34
N ILE A 29 -10.92 2.66 -0.43
CA ILE A 29 -11.85 2.49 0.70
C ILE A 29 -12.71 1.22 0.52
N ASP A 30 -12.84 0.42 1.58
CA ASP A 30 -13.70 -0.76 1.57
C ASP A 30 -15.17 -0.43 1.95
N ALA A 31 -16.06 -1.43 1.83
CA ALA A 31 -17.48 -1.27 2.12
C ALA A 31 -17.79 -1.01 3.61
N ALA A 32 -16.84 -1.27 4.52
CA ALA A 32 -16.95 -0.95 5.94
C ALA A 32 -16.43 0.46 6.27
N GLY A 33 -15.87 1.17 5.27
CA GLY A 33 -15.27 2.49 5.47
C GLY A 33 -13.85 2.41 6.03
N ASN A 34 -13.13 1.31 5.84
CA ASN A 34 -11.69 1.30 6.07
C ASN A 34 -10.99 1.88 4.85
N VAL A 35 -10.25 2.95 5.07
CA VAL A 35 -9.48 3.68 4.07
C VAL A 35 -8.03 3.25 4.16
N VAL A 36 -7.39 3.06 3.01
CA VAL A 36 -5.95 2.82 2.92
C VAL A 36 -5.26 3.94 2.13
N GLY A 37 -3.98 4.11 2.41
CA GLY A 37 -3.17 5.14 1.79
C GLY A 37 -1.78 5.20 2.38
N TYR A 38 -1.12 6.33 2.19
CA TYR A 38 0.22 6.55 2.71
C TYR A 38 0.54 8.03 2.83
N ASP A 39 1.52 8.33 3.67
CA ASP A 39 2.20 9.62 3.70
C ASP A 39 3.46 9.54 2.87
N TRP A 40 3.73 10.61 2.14
CA TRP A 40 5.01 10.88 1.53
C TRP A 40 5.63 12.09 2.23
N THR A 41 6.93 12.03 2.53
CA THR A 41 7.62 13.05 3.31
C THR A 41 8.90 13.52 2.64
N GLY A 42 8.94 14.72 2.07
CA GLY A 42 10.19 15.30 1.54
C GLY A 42 10.83 14.56 0.34
N PRO A 43 11.74 15.22 -0.41
CA PRO A 43 12.34 14.64 -1.62
C PRO A 43 13.21 13.38 -1.38
N TRP A 44 13.40 12.97 -0.12
CA TRP A 44 14.27 11.87 0.30
C TRP A 44 13.75 11.11 1.53
N GLN A 45 12.49 11.32 1.95
CA GLN A 45 11.98 10.68 3.17
C GLN A 45 10.69 9.87 2.94
N GLY A 46 10.67 8.78 3.70
CA GLY A 46 9.98 7.54 3.36
C GLY A 46 8.48 7.61 3.10
N ARG A 47 8.01 6.53 2.48
CA ARG A 47 6.59 6.23 2.35
C ARG A 47 6.12 5.53 3.60
N THR A 48 5.22 6.15 4.35
CA THR A 48 4.61 5.52 5.53
C THR A 48 3.21 5.07 5.16
N PRO A 49 2.89 3.77 5.15
CA PRO A 49 1.55 3.31 4.84
C PRO A 49 0.61 3.56 6.03
N TRP A 50 -0.63 3.93 5.74
CA TRP A 50 -1.63 4.28 6.74
C TRP A 50 -2.98 3.64 6.46
N THR A 51 -3.72 3.45 7.54
CA THR A 51 -5.11 3.00 7.54
C THR A 51 -5.96 3.95 8.38
N TRP A 52 -7.17 4.25 7.93
CA TRP A 52 -8.15 5.03 8.68
C TRP A 52 -9.47 4.26 8.72
N SER A 53 -10.11 4.22 9.88
CA SER A 53 -11.41 3.55 10.04
C SER A 53 -12.47 4.53 10.51
N ALA A 54 -13.70 4.34 10.05
CA ALA A 54 -14.86 5.06 10.57
C ALA A 54 -14.93 4.93 12.11
N PRO A 55 -15.36 5.98 12.84
CA PRO A 55 -15.91 7.24 12.35
C PRO A 55 -14.84 8.31 12.01
N TYR A 56 -13.57 7.93 11.84
CA TYR A 56 -12.47 8.84 11.50
C TYR A 56 -12.23 9.96 12.53
N ALA A 57 -12.52 9.67 13.80
CA ALA A 57 -12.41 10.64 14.90
C ALA A 57 -10.96 10.95 15.33
N GLY A 58 -9.96 10.34 14.70
CA GLY A 58 -8.55 10.49 15.04
C GLY A 58 -7.63 10.37 13.83
N ALA A 59 -6.33 10.49 14.09
CA ALA A 59 -5.29 10.24 13.09
C ALA A 59 -5.33 8.78 12.60
N GLY A 60 -4.86 8.57 11.37
CA GLY A 60 -4.67 7.23 10.84
C GLY A 60 -3.72 6.39 11.70
N THR A 61 -3.78 5.08 11.54
CA THR A 61 -2.84 4.13 12.15
C THR A 61 -1.82 3.66 11.12
N ALA A 62 -0.53 3.76 11.46
CA ALA A 62 0.54 3.33 10.57
C ALA A 62 0.41 1.82 10.37
N ALA A 63 0.37 1.40 9.11
CA ALA A 63 0.33 -0.03 8.81
C ALA A 63 1.71 -0.64 9.06
N SER A 64 1.72 -1.93 9.42
CA SER A 64 2.97 -2.66 9.59
C SER A 64 3.75 -2.70 8.27
N LEU A 65 5.07 -2.62 8.38
CA LEU A 65 5.98 -2.82 7.27
C LEU A 65 6.45 -4.28 7.25
N PRO A 66 6.70 -4.87 6.07
CA PRO A 66 7.41 -6.13 5.99
C PRO A 66 8.81 -6.01 6.64
N ALA A 67 9.29 -7.10 7.22
CA ALA A 67 10.58 -7.12 7.91
C ALA A 67 11.73 -6.64 7.02
N GLY A 68 12.56 -5.75 7.55
CA GLY A 68 13.74 -5.20 6.87
C GLY A 68 13.46 -4.09 5.85
N THR A 69 12.20 -3.77 5.59
CA THR A 69 11.81 -2.66 4.70
C THR A 69 11.75 -1.34 5.46
N THR A 70 11.98 -0.23 4.75
CA THR A 70 12.10 1.12 5.31
C THR A 70 10.92 2.03 4.93
N GLY A 71 10.08 1.60 4.00
CA GLY A 71 8.90 2.33 3.59
C GLY A 71 8.00 1.51 2.68
N ALA A 72 6.72 1.86 2.67
CA ALA A 72 5.73 1.24 1.80
C ALA A 72 4.53 2.15 1.55
N THR A 73 3.74 1.78 0.55
CA THR A 73 2.42 2.32 0.27
C THR A 73 1.35 1.25 0.45
N LEU A 74 0.11 1.69 0.68
CA LEU A 74 -1.08 0.88 0.46
C LEU A 74 -1.90 1.56 -0.64
N GLU A 75 -2.14 0.82 -1.72
CA GLU A 75 -2.72 1.29 -2.97
C GLU A 75 -4.18 0.87 -3.15
N ALA A 76 -4.55 -0.30 -2.61
CA ALA A 76 -5.91 -0.83 -2.73
C ALA A 76 -6.30 -1.68 -1.53
N VAL A 77 -7.60 -1.77 -1.27
CA VAL A 77 -8.20 -2.61 -0.22
C VAL A 77 -9.34 -3.45 -0.80
N GLY A 78 -9.43 -4.70 -0.36
CA GLY A 78 -10.47 -5.63 -0.76
C GLY A 78 -11.84 -5.13 -0.27
N PRO A 79 -12.89 -5.14 -1.12
CA PRO A 79 -14.16 -4.51 -0.80
C PRO A 79 -14.83 -4.93 0.51
N HIS A 80 -14.61 -6.16 1.00
CA HIS A 80 -15.26 -6.68 2.22
C HIS A 80 -14.31 -7.45 3.14
N SER A 81 -13.03 -7.54 2.80
CA SER A 81 -12.07 -8.40 3.49
C SER A 81 -11.08 -7.65 4.37
N GLY A 82 -10.88 -6.34 4.15
CA GLY A 82 -9.82 -5.56 4.81
C GLY A 82 -8.40 -5.97 4.41
N VAL A 83 -8.27 -6.89 3.44
CA VAL A 83 -6.99 -7.22 2.80
C VAL A 83 -6.55 -6.03 1.96
N ALA A 84 -5.28 -5.65 2.02
CA ALA A 84 -4.75 -4.54 1.24
C ALA A 84 -3.48 -4.93 0.48
N VAL A 85 -3.16 -4.17 -0.55
CA VAL A 85 -1.92 -4.32 -1.33
C VAL A 85 -1.27 -2.97 -1.57
N GLY A 86 -0.01 -2.99 -1.93
CA GLY A 86 0.71 -1.80 -2.37
C GLY A 86 2.13 -2.14 -2.76
N THR A 87 3.03 -1.21 -2.46
CA THR A 87 4.43 -1.31 -2.84
C THR A 87 5.32 -1.00 -1.65
N ALA A 88 6.27 -1.88 -1.35
CA ALA A 88 7.32 -1.65 -0.35
C ALA A 88 8.66 -1.41 -1.03
N LEU A 89 9.56 -0.71 -0.35
CA LEU A 89 10.98 -0.74 -0.69
C LEU A 89 11.54 -2.12 -0.31
N ALA A 90 12.40 -2.68 -1.15
CA ALA A 90 13.07 -3.94 -0.85
C ALA A 90 13.86 -3.83 0.48
N PRO A 91 14.06 -4.94 1.20
CA PRO A 91 14.82 -4.92 2.44
C PRO A 91 16.22 -4.30 2.25
N GLY A 92 16.53 -3.29 3.06
CA GLY A 92 17.81 -2.56 3.02
C GLY A 92 17.94 -1.54 1.87
N ALA A 93 16.93 -1.37 1.03
CA ALA A 93 16.96 -0.37 -0.03
C ALA A 93 16.69 1.05 0.48
N ALA A 94 17.29 2.01 -0.21
CA ALA A 94 17.00 3.42 -0.04
C ALA A 94 15.87 3.86 -0.98
N GLU A 95 15.11 4.88 -0.61
CA GLU A 95 13.95 5.35 -1.39
C GLU A 95 14.30 5.83 -2.81
N TRP A 96 15.52 6.35 -3.02
CA TRP A 96 15.97 6.82 -4.33
C TRP A 96 16.35 5.68 -5.29
N ASP A 97 16.35 4.43 -4.83
CA ASP A 97 16.65 3.25 -5.62
C ASP A 97 15.37 2.66 -6.23
N TYR A 98 14.89 3.27 -7.31
CA TYR A 98 13.61 2.91 -7.96
C TYR A 98 13.52 1.45 -8.44
N ASP A 99 14.67 0.81 -8.69
CA ASP A 99 14.71 -0.59 -9.12
C ASP A 99 14.48 -1.58 -7.96
N THR A 100 14.20 -1.08 -6.75
CA THR A 100 14.03 -1.90 -5.54
C THR A 100 12.61 -1.98 -5.03
N HIS A 101 11.61 -1.54 -5.79
CA HIS A 101 10.23 -1.72 -5.34
C HIS A 101 9.80 -3.20 -5.37
N GLN A 102 9.03 -3.59 -4.35
CA GLN A 102 8.48 -4.92 -4.21
C GLN A 102 7.01 -4.86 -3.87
N ALA A 103 6.22 -5.67 -4.56
CA ALA A 103 4.79 -5.76 -4.34
C ALA A 103 4.53 -6.23 -2.90
N LEU A 104 3.63 -5.55 -2.21
CA LEU A 104 3.28 -5.80 -0.83
C LEU A 104 1.84 -6.32 -0.74
N TYR A 105 1.63 -7.25 0.17
CA TYR A 105 0.32 -7.72 0.60
C TYR A 105 0.18 -7.57 2.10
N ARG A 106 -0.96 -7.06 2.55
CA ARG A 106 -1.34 -6.94 3.96
C ARG A 106 -2.63 -7.71 4.18
N ASP A 107 -2.63 -8.65 5.11
CA ASP A 107 -3.86 -9.34 5.45
C ASP A 107 -4.78 -8.49 6.34
N ALA A 108 -5.99 -9.00 6.56
CA ALA A 108 -7.02 -8.34 7.38
C ALA A 108 -6.59 -8.14 8.85
N SER A 109 -5.68 -8.99 9.36
CA SER A 109 -5.11 -8.83 10.70
C SER A 109 -4.09 -7.69 10.78
N GLY A 110 -3.66 -7.19 9.62
CA GLY A 110 -2.69 -6.14 9.46
C GLY A 110 -1.26 -6.59 9.33
N THR A 111 -1.02 -7.89 9.12
CA THR A 111 0.31 -8.43 8.87
C THR A 111 0.71 -8.17 7.41
N ALA A 112 1.80 -7.43 7.21
CA ALA A 112 2.35 -7.14 5.89
C ALA A 112 3.45 -8.13 5.49
N ARG A 113 3.48 -8.47 4.20
CA ARG A 113 4.49 -9.34 3.58
C ARG A 113 4.79 -8.87 2.16
N LEU A 114 5.95 -9.29 1.67
CA LEU A 114 6.34 -9.10 0.28
C LEU A 114 5.77 -10.24 -0.58
N LEU A 115 5.26 -9.90 -1.74
CA LEU A 115 4.91 -10.85 -2.78
C LEU A 115 6.17 -11.27 -3.53
N PRO A 116 6.22 -12.50 -4.07
CA PRO A 116 7.41 -12.98 -4.75
C PRO A 116 7.70 -12.11 -5.98
N PRO A 117 8.98 -11.84 -6.25
CA PRO A 117 9.36 -11.26 -7.52
C PRO A 117 8.99 -12.22 -8.65
N LEU A 118 8.71 -11.66 -9.82
CA LEU A 118 8.60 -12.45 -11.04
C LEU A 118 10.01 -12.78 -11.55
N ALA A 119 10.17 -13.98 -12.10
CA ALA A 119 11.49 -14.47 -12.49
C ALA A 119 12.08 -13.61 -13.62
N GLY A 120 13.23 -12.98 -13.36
CA GLY A 120 13.90 -12.08 -14.30
C GLY A 120 13.49 -10.60 -14.15
N ASP A 121 12.54 -10.29 -13.27
CA ASP A 121 12.08 -8.92 -13.06
C ASP A 121 12.89 -8.24 -11.95
N ARG A 122 13.14 -6.94 -12.15
CA ARG A 122 13.90 -6.10 -11.21
C ARG A 122 13.04 -5.59 -10.07
N THR A 123 11.80 -5.23 -10.40
CA THR A 123 10.87 -4.58 -9.48
C THR A 123 9.44 -5.00 -9.79
N ALA A 124 8.59 -5.03 -8.76
CA ALA A 124 7.16 -5.31 -8.89
C ALA A 124 6.35 -4.45 -7.94
N GLU A 125 5.12 -4.12 -8.34
CA GLU A 125 4.21 -3.23 -7.64
C GLU A 125 2.80 -3.80 -7.71
N ALA A 126 2.00 -3.64 -6.65
CA ALA A 126 0.61 -4.10 -6.61
C ALA A 126 -0.35 -2.92 -6.43
N TYR A 127 -1.41 -2.91 -7.23
CA TYR A 127 -2.33 -1.77 -7.36
C TYR A 127 -3.80 -2.14 -7.19
N ALA A 128 -4.14 -3.43 -7.21
CA ALA A 128 -5.50 -3.89 -7.07
C ALA A 128 -5.53 -5.20 -6.30
N VAL A 129 -6.58 -5.40 -5.49
CA VAL A 129 -6.77 -6.63 -4.74
C VAL A 129 -8.25 -7.03 -4.69
N THR A 130 -8.50 -8.32 -4.57
CA THR A 130 -9.84 -8.89 -4.38
C THR A 130 -9.98 -9.47 -2.98
N ASP A 131 -11.22 -9.65 -2.52
CA ASP A 131 -11.51 -10.31 -1.22
C ASP A 131 -10.99 -11.74 -1.11
N THR A 132 -10.66 -12.36 -2.26
CA THR A 132 -10.10 -13.72 -2.33
C THR A 132 -8.57 -13.74 -2.44
N SER A 133 -7.91 -12.66 -2.01
CA SER A 133 -6.45 -12.55 -1.99
C SER A 133 -5.78 -12.72 -3.36
N ARG A 134 -6.45 -12.29 -4.42
CA ARG A 134 -5.82 -12.06 -5.74
C ARG A 134 -5.35 -10.63 -5.82
N ALA A 135 -4.07 -10.43 -6.09
CA ALA A 135 -3.48 -9.12 -6.28
C ALA A 135 -3.08 -8.92 -7.75
N GLY A 136 -3.30 -7.72 -8.28
CA GLY A 136 -2.89 -7.32 -9.63
C GLY A 136 -1.97 -6.12 -9.59
N GLY A 137 -1.05 -6.04 -10.56
CA GLY A 137 -0.15 -4.90 -10.67
C GLY A 137 0.80 -5.00 -11.86
N THR A 138 2.00 -4.44 -11.71
CA THR A 138 3.02 -4.39 -12.75
C THR A 138 4.35 -4.92 -12.25
N ALA A 139 5.15 -5.48 -13.15
CA ALA A 139 6.54 -5.79 -12.91
C ALA A 139 7.42 -5.32 -14.07
N LEU A 140 8.64 -4.85 -13.78
CA LEU A 140 9.59 -4.42 -14.79
C LEU A 140 10.65 -5.49 -15.01
N ASP A 141 10.85 -5.88 -16.26
CA ASP A 141 11.95 -6.78 -16.61
C ASP A 141 13.32 -6.07 -16.55
N THR A 142 14.39 -6.81 -16.84
CA THR A 142 15.76 -6.27 -16.90
C THR A 142 15.94 -5.16 -17.94
N ASN A 143 15.09 -5.08 -18.96
CA ASN A 143 15.11 -4.01 -19.96
C ASN A 143 14.23 -2.81 -19.56
N GLY A 144 13.52 -2.90 -18.44
CA GLY A 144 12.60 -1.85 -17.95
C GLY A 144 11.25 -1.87 -18.64
N VAL A 145 10.90 -2.96 -19.33
CA VAL A 145 9.58 -3.12 -19.93
C VAL A 145 8.60 -3.58 -18.85
N ALA A 146 7.46 -2.89 -18.76
CA ALA A 146 6.40 -3.22 -17.82
C ALA A 146 5.51 -4.36 -18.32
N HIS A 147 5.30 -5.36 -17.47
CA HIS A 147 4.43 -6.50 -17.68
C HIS A 147 3.31 -6.49 -16.64
N ALA A 148 2.08 -6.79 -17.07
CA ALA A 148 0.97 -6.98 -16.15
C ALA A 148 1.13 -8.30 -15.39
N VAL A 149 0.93 -8.27 -14.07
CA VAL A 149 1.07 -9.44 -13.19
C VAL A 149 -0.17 -9.64 -12.33
N VAL A 150 -0.47 -10.92 -12.07
CA VAL A 150 -1.51 -11.33 -11.12
C VAL A 150 -0.96 -12.40 -10.17
N TRP A 151 -0.87 -12.07 -8.88
CA TRP A 151 -0.63 -13.04 -7.82
C TRP A 151 -1.95 -13.68 -7.40
N ARG A 152 -2.12 -14.96 -7.69
CA ARG A 152 -3.40 -15.68 -7.47
C ARG A 152 -3.66 -16.10 -6.02
N HIS A 153 -2.60 -16.18 -5.21
CA HIS A 153 -2.63 -16.59 -3.80
C HIS A 153 -1.73 -15.68 -2.98
N ALA A 154 -1.99 -14.38 -3.01
CA ALA A 154 -1.18 -13.37 -2.32
C ALA A 154 -1.09 -13.62 -0.80
N ASP A 155 -2.08 -14.31 -0.24
CA ASP A 155 -2.17 -14.75 1.16
C ASP A 155 -1.30 -15.97 1.51
N ARG A 156 -0.76 -16.69 0.52
CA ARG A 156 -0.02 -17.95 0.74
C ARG A 156 1.42 -17.89 0.29
N VAL A 157 1.81 -16.79 -0.33
CA VAL A 157 3.21 -16.56 -0.62
C VAL A 157 3.89 -16.14 0.67
N ALA A 158 4.58 -17.11 1.26
CA ALA A 158 5.55 -16.91 2.32
C ALA A 158 6.95 -16.91 1.69
N ARG A 159 7.82 -16.05 2.20
CA ARG A 159 9.22 -16.41 2.35
C ARG A 159 9.43 -16.79 3.81
#